data_AF-A0A8D0HAM6-F1
#
_entry.id   AF-A0A8D0HAM6-F1
#
_cell.length_a   1.000
_cell.length_b   1.000
_cell.length_c   1.000
_cell.angle_alpha   90.00
_cell.angle_beta   90.00
_cell.angle_gamma   90.00
#
_symmetry.space_group_name_H-M   'P 1'
#
loop_
_entity.id
_entity.type
_entity.pdbx_description
1 polymer ?
#
loop_
_entity_poly.entity_id
_entity_poly.type
_entity_poly.pdbx_seq_one_letter_code
_entity_poly.pdbx_strand_id
1 'polypeptide(L)'
;RIVKYLSDRFYDVEALLISRNQKKYKNLQKQNADYKLANELDSDSVAAACFVLIHQGGVRYQGHTDWYRESKPWKIRSKDLPVEAVDVSGSVINYDGLDNLVRLSALKSLNLSHCPHIDDWSLSRLHAFRETLEDLSLAGCPQVTERGLATLHHLQ
;
A
#
# COMPACT_ATOMS: atom_id res chain seq x y z
N ARG A 1 15.25 -32.74 -35.41
CA ARG A 1 13.99 -31.99 -35.70
C ARG A 1 13.13 -31.79 -34.45
N ILE A 2 12.86 -32.84 -33.67
CA ILE A 2 12.05 -32.75 -32.42
C ILE A 2 12.74 -31.91 -31.32
N VAL A 3 14.03 -32.12 -31.06
CA VAL A 3 14.77 -31.39 -30.00
C VAL A 3 14.78 -29.88 -30.24
N LYS A 4 14.99 -29.44 -31.49
CA LYS A 4 14.96 -28.02 -31.87
C LYS A 4 13.56 -27.43 -31.67
N TYR A 5 12.52 -28.13 -32.13
CA TYR A 5 11.13 -27.71 -31.95
C TYR A 5 10.73 -27.57 -30.46
N LEU A 6 11.15 -28.52 -29.61
CA LEU A 6 10.90 -28.45 -28.18
C LEU A 6 11.65 -27.27 -27.56
N SER A 7 12.94 -27.10 -27.88
CA SER A 7 13.76 -25.98 -27.40
C SER A 7 13.12 -24.63 -27.74
N ASP A 8 12.76 -24.41 -29.01
CA ASP A 8 12.15 -23.16 -29.47
C ASP A 8 10.83 -22.89 -28.72
N ARG A 9 10.00 -23.93 -28.54
CA ARG A 9 8.73 -23.82 -27.82
C ARG A 9 8.92 -23.55 -26.31
N PHE A 10 9.95 -24.12 -25.68
CA PHE A 10 10.29 -23.81 -24.29
C PHE A 10 10.75 -22.35 -24.15
N TYR A 11 11.61 -21.87 -25.05
CA TYR A 11 12.03 -20.47 -25.08
C TYR A 11 10.85 -19.50 -25.27
N ASP A 12 9.91 -19.80 -26.18
CA ASP A 12 8.73 -18.98 -26.38
C ASP A 12 7.84 -18.91 -25.13
N VAL A 13 7.66 -20.05 -24.43
CA VAL A 13 6.90 -20.11 -23.18
C VAL A 13 7.58 -19.30 -22.07
N GLU A 14 8.90 -19.43 -21.91
CA GLU A 14 9.69 -18.64 -20.96
C GLU A 14 9.59 -17.14 -21.26
N ALA A 15 9.73 -16.75 -22.53
CA ALA A 15 9.61 -15.36 -22.96
C ALA A 15 8.22 -14.78 -22.65
N LEU A 16 7.15 -15.55 -22.89
CA LEU A 16 5.78 -15.14 -22.55
C LEU A 16 5.58 -15.00 -21.04
N LEU A 17 6.11 -15.93 -20.23
CA LEU A 17 6.05 -15.85 -18.77
C LEU A 17 6.80 -14.62 -18.23
N ILE A 18 8.01 -14.37 -18.74
CA ILE A 18 8.82 -13.19 -18.40
C ILE A 18 8.06 -11.91 -18.75
N SER A 19 7.54 -11.80 -19.98
CA SER A 19 6.78 -10.63 -20.43
C SER A 19 5.53 -10.40 -19.57
N ARG A 20 4.79 -11.47 -19.25
CA ARG A 20 3.62 -11.40 -18.37
C ARG A 20 3.99 -10.93 -16.97
N ASN A 21 5.08 -11.43 -16.40
CA ASN A 21 5.57 -11.02 -15.08
C ASN A 21 6.05 -9.58 -15.07
N GLN A 22 6.78 -9.14 -16.09
CA GLN A 22 7.17 -7.74 -16.26
C GLN A 22 5.96 -6.82 -16.34
N LYS A 23 4.90 -7.21 -17.07
CA LYS A 23 3.66 -6.44 -17.15
C LYS A 23 2.96 -6.34 -15.80
N LYS A 24 2.89 -7.45 -15.04
CA LYS A 24 2.35 -7.45 -13.68
C LYS A 24 3.15 -6.52 -12.76
N TYR A 25 4.47 -6.61 -12.79
CA TYR A 25 5.37 -5.79 -11.98
C TYR A 25 5.19 -4.29 -12.29
N LYS A 26 5.19 -3.91 -13.57
CA LYS A 26 4.92 -2.53 -13.99
C LYS A 26 3.55 -2.03 -13.56
N ASN A 27 2.53 -2.89 -13.60
CA ASN A 27 1.19 -2.52 -13.12
C ASN A 27 1.18 -2.28 -11.62
N LEU A 28 1.85 -3.13 -10.84
CA LEU A 28 1.97 -2.98 -9.39
C LEU A 28 2.71 -1.68 -9.03
N GLN A 29 3.83 -1.39 -9.70
CA GLN A 29 4.56 -0.13 -9.54
C GLN A 29 3.67 1.09 -9.84
N LYS A 30 2.86 1.03 -10.90
CA LYS A 30 1.94 2.12 -11.24
C LYS A 30 0.85 2.32 -10.19
N GLN A 31 0.34 1.23 -9.61
CA GLN A 31 -0.68 1.28 -8.55
C GLN A 31 -0.14 1.79 -7.20
N ASN A 32 1.17 1.66 -6.99
CA ASN A 32 1.86 2.00 -5.74
C ASN A 32 2.77 3.23 -5.87
N ALA A 33 2.67 3.96 -6.98
CA ALA A 33 3.45 5.18 -7.21
C ALA A 33 3.12 6.26 -6.16
N ASP A 34 4.06 7.18 -5.94
CA ASP A 34 3.84 8.34 -5.08
C ASP A 34 2.73 9.23 -5.66
N TYR A 35 1.58 9.22 -4.99
CA TYR A 35 0.37 9.91 -5.40
C TYR A 35 0.50 11.42 -5.22
N LYS A 36 1.24 11.89 -4.21
CA LYS A 36 1.47 13.31 -3.97
C LYS A 36 2.23 13.92 -5.14
N LEU A 37 3.35 13.29 -5.50
CA LEU A 37 4.20 13.74 -6.60
C LEU A 37 3.48 13.64 -7.94
N ALA A 38 2.76 12.54 -8.19
CA ALA A 38 2.07 12.32 -9.45
C ALA A 38 0.91 13.31 -9.73
N ASN A 39 0.37 13.95 -8.69
CA ASN A 39 -0.79 14.83 -8.80
C ASN A 39 -0.53 16.25 -8.27
N GLU A 40 0.73 16.61 -8.01
CA GLU A 40 1.15 17.95 -7.55
C GLU A 40 0.33 18.45 -6.34
N LEU A 41 0.12 17.57 -5.35
CA LEU A 41 -0.67 17.87 -4.16
C LEU A 41 0.20 18.47 -3.05
N ASP A 42 -0.26 19.56 -2.43
CA ASP A 42 0.49 20.22 -1.35
C ASP A 42 0.37 19.46 -0.01
N SER A 43 -0.79 18.85 0.25
CA SER A 43 -1.11 18.22 1.54
C SER A 43 -0.86 16.70 1.54
N ASP A 44 -0.07 16.23 2.51
CA ASP A 44 0.18 14.80 2.74
C ASP A 44 -1.10 14.04 3.12
N SER A 45 -1.95 14.64 3.95
CA SER A 45 -3.26 14.07 4.32
C SER A 45 -4.16 13.87 3.11
N VAL A 46 -4.19 14.84 2.20
CA VAL A 46 -5.00 14.74 0.96
C VAL A 46 -4.41 13.67 0.04
N ALA A 47 -3.09 13.66 -0.16
CA ALA A 47 -2.44 12.66 -1.00
C ALA A 47 -2.67 11.24 -0.49
N ALA A 48 -2.48 11.01 0.81
CA ALA A 48 -2.74 9.73 1.46
C ALA A 48 -4.21 9.32 1.31
N ALA A 49 -5.15 10.23 1.59
CA ALA A 49 -6.57 9.95 1.44
C ALA A 49 -6.95 9.57 0.00
N CYS A 50 -6.50 10.32 -1.01
CA CYS A 50 -6.73 9.99 -2.40
C CYS A 50 -6.18 8.61 -2.76
N PHE A 51 -4.95 8.31 -2.34
CA PHE A 51 -4.31 7.02 -2.58
C PHE A 51 -5.14 5.87 -1.98
N VAL A 52 -5.51 5.98 -0.71
CA VAL A 52 -6.33 4.98 0.01
C VAL A 52 -7.67 4.75 -0.70
N LEU A 53 -8.36 5.83 -1.12
CA LEU A 53 -9.66 5.73 -1.78
C LEU A 53 -9.60 5.08 -3.16
N ILE A 54 -8.52 5.31 -3.92
CA ILE A 54 -8.29 4.64 -5.21
C ILE A 54 -8.05 3.14 -5.01
N HIS A 55 -7.46 2.76 -3.87
CA HIS A 55 -7.30 1.38 -3.44
C HIS A 55 -8.55 0.79 -2.76
N GLN A 56 -9.71 1.47 -2.89
CA GLN A 56 -11.00 1.08 -2.33
C GLN A 56 -11.00 0.96 -0.80
N GLY A 57 -10.05 1.62 -0.16
CA GLY A 57 -9.93 1.69 1.28
C GLY A 57 -10.84 2.76 1.91
N GLY A 58 -10.62 3.00 3.19
CA GLY A 58 -11.27 4.06 3.95
C GLY A 58 -10.27 4.91 4.72
N VAL A 59 -10.59 6.17 4.90
CA VAL A 59 -9.86 7.08 5.80
C VAL A 59 -10.80 7.69 6.82
N ARG A 60 -10.28 7.98 8.00
CA ARG A 60 -10.95 8.77 9.03
C ARG A 60 -10.07 9.92 9.44
N TYR A 61 -10.65 11.11 9.47
CA TYR A 61 -9.95 12.33 9.88
C TYR A 61 -10.04 12.54 11.37
N GLN A 62 -9.08 13.29 11.92
CA GLN A 62 -9.06 13.63 13.32
C GLN A 62 -10.39 14.24 13.78
N GLY A 63 -10.89 13.78 14.94
CA GLY A 63 -12.14 14.26 15.53
C GLY A 63 -13.42 13.79 14.82
N HIS A 64 -13.30 12.96 13.79
CA HIS A 64 -14.45 12.35 13.11
C HIS A 64 -14.61 10.89 13.55
N THR A 65 -15.85 10.44 13.68
CA THR A 65 -16.19 9.03 13.93
C THR A 65 -16.39 8.24 12.64
N ASP A 66 -16.86 8.92 11.59
CA ASP A 66 -17.28 8.30 10.34
C ASP A 66 -16.10 8.01 9.41
N TRP A 67 -16.18 6.88 8.72
CA TRP A 67 -15.24 6.50 7.69
C TRP A 67 -15.61 7.12 6.34
N TYR A 68 -14.63 7.74 5.69
CA TYR A 68 -14.75 8.20 4.33
C TYR A 68 -14.24 7.11 3.38
N ARG A 69 -15.13 6.58 2.53
CA ARG A 69 -14.84 5.51 1.55
C ARG A 69 -15.24 5.89 0.11
N GLU A 70 -15.68 7.12 -0.11
CA GLU A 70 -16.12 7.55 -1.43
C GLU A 70 -14.94 7.83 -2.36
N SER A 71 -14.99 7.28 -3.58
CA SER A 71 -13.94 7.41 -4.59
C SER A 71 -13.85 8.79 -5.25
N LYS A 72 -14.40 9.85 -4.64
CA LYS A 72 -14.45 11.21 -5.21
C LYS A 72 -13.62 12.16 -4.35
N PRO A 73 -12.28 12.15 -4.47
CA PRO A 73 -11.41 12.86 -3.55
C PRO A 73 -11.62 14.38 -3.55
N TRP A 74 -12.12 14.94 -4.66
CA TRP A 74 -12.45 16.37 -4.75
C TRP A 74 -13.62 16.80 -3.85
N LYS A 75 -14.44 15.87 -3.36
CA LYS A 75 -15.52 16.14 -2.39
C LYS A 75 -15.07 16.06 -0.94
N ILE A 76 -13.82 15.68 -0.66
CA ILE A 76 -13.28 15.69 0.70
C ILE A 76 -13.39 17.13 1.23
N ARG A 77 -14.27 17.35 2.22
CA ARG A 77 -14.43 18.65 2.90
C ARG A 77 -13.33 18.88 3.93
N SER A 78 -12.65 17.80 4.34
CA SER A 78 -11.66 17.74 5.43
C SER A 78 -10.21 17.83 4.92
N LYS A 79 -9.93 18.57 3.84
CA LYS A 79 -8.59 18.60 3.19
C LYS A 79 -7.47 19.08 4.11
N ASP A 80 -7.82 19.88 5.11
CA ASP A 80 -6.87 20.46 6.07
C ASP A 80 -6.77 19.66 7.36
N LEU A 81 -7.56 18.59 7.52
CA LEU A 81 -7.54 17.77 8.72
C LEU A 81 -6.53 16.63 8.60
N PRO A 82 -5.80 16.31 9.68
CA PRO A 82 -4.94 15.13 9.72
C PRO A 82 -5.76 13.85 9.55
N VAL A 83 -5.21 12.88 8.82
CA VAL A 83 -5.76 11.51 8.79
C VAL A 83 -5.35 10.79 10.08
N GLU A 84 -6.32 10.27 10.81
CA GLU A 84 -6.14 9.57 12.08
C GLU A 84 -6.26 8.05 11.93
N ALA A 85 -7.07 7.56 10.98
CA ALA A 85 -7.17 6.13 10.70
C ALA A 85 -7.20 5.82 9.20
N VAL A 86 -6.56 4.72 8.82
CA VAL A 86 -6.49 4.21 7.45
C VAL A 86 -6.87 2.73 7.44
N ASP A 87 -7.76 2.37 6.54
CA ASP A 87 -8.13 1.01 6.22
C ASP A 87 -7.87 0.75 4.75
N VAL A 88 -6.85 -0.06 4.45
CA VAL A 88 -6.52 -0.54 3.10
C VAL A 88 -6.54 -2.07 3.08
N SER A 89 -7.40 -2.68 3.91
CA SER A 89 -7.50 -4.13 3.97
C SER A 89 -7.91 -4.71 2.62
N GLY A 90 -7.24 -5.80 2.23
CA GLY A 90 -7.42 -6.44 0.93
C GLY A 90 -6.87 -5.66 -0.26
N SER A 91 -6.27 -4.48 -0.07
CA SER A 91 -5.72 -3.66 -1.15
C SER A 91 -4.41 -4.22 -1.69
N VAL A 92 -4.11 -3.92 -2.95
CA VAL A 92 -2.88 -4.35 -3.65
C VAL A 92 -1.76 -3.33 -3.37
N ILE A 93 -1.41 -3.19 -2.09
CA ILE A 93 -0.37 -2.27 -1.60
C ILE A 93 0.93 -3.01 -1.26
N ASN A 94 2.07 -2.40 -1.55
CA ASN A 94 3.41 -2.92 -1.24
C ASN A 94 4.28 -1.89 -0.49
N TYR A 95 5.55 -2.21 -0.32
CA TYR A 95 6.56 -1.32 0.27
C TYR A 95 6.55 0.11 -0.31
N ASP A 96 6.48 0.27 -1.63
CA ASP A 96 6.46 1.59 -2.28
C ASP A 96 5.12 2.30 -2.03
N GLY A 97 4.01 1.56 -2.05
CA GLY A 97 2.69 2.14 -1.82
C GLY A 97 2.54 2.72 -0.42
N LEU A 98 3.20 2.12 0.58
CA LEU A 98 3.25 2.65 1.94
C LEU A 98 3.91 4.03 2.03
N ASP A 99 4.74 4.46 1.07
CA ASP A 99 5.29 5.83 1.05
C ASP A 99 4.20 6.91 1.01
N ASN A 100 3.03 6.57 0.47
CA ASN A 100 1.88 7.45 0.47
C ASN A 100 1.28 7.66 1.86
N LEU A 101 1.58 6.77 2.81
CA LEU A 101 1.04 6.80 4.17
C LEU A 101 2.06 7.28 5.21
N VAL A 102 3.36 6.96 5.05
CA VAL A 102 4.40 7.29 6.05
C VAL A 102 4.55 8.78 6.36
N ARG A 103 4.01 9.66 5.51
CA ARG A 103 3.99 11.12 5.72
C ARG A 103 2.86 11.59 6.64
N LEU A 104 1.97 10.69 7.07
CA LEU A 104 0.88 11.01 8.00
C LEU A 104 1.43 11.16 9.42
N SER A 105 1.37 12.38 9.95
CA SER A 105 1.91 12.73 11.27
C SER A 105 0.97 12.47 12.45
N ALA A 106 -0.27 12.04 12.19
CA ALA A 106 -1.30 11.84 13.23
C ALA A 106 -2.00 10.47 13.12
N LEU A 107 -1.39 9.52 12.39
CA LEU A 107 -2.00 8.22 12.14
C LEU A 107 -1.96 7.35 13.40
N LYS A 108 -3.15 6.98 13.90
CA LYS A 108 -3.32 6.12 15.08
C LYS A 108 -3.74 4.71 14.75
N SER A 109 -4.52 4.52 13.70
CA SER A 109 -5.02 3.19 13.34
C SER A 109 -4.72 2.85 11.89
N LEU A 110 -4.07 1.72 11.67
CA LEU A 110 -3.70 1.22 10.35
C LEU A 110 -4.12 -0.23 10.17
N ASN A 111 -5.05 -0.47 9.25
CA ASN A 111 -5.47 -1.81 8.87
C ASN A 111 -4.86 -2.21 7.51
N LEU A 112 -3.90 -3.14 7.55
CA LEU A 112 -3.26 -3.76 6.38
C LEU A 112 -3.71 -5.22 6.21
N SER A 113 -4.75 -5.68 6.89
CA SER A 113 -5.17 -7.08 6.84
C SER A 113 -5.47 -7.53 5.39
N HIS A 114 -5.18 -8.78 5.09
CA HIS A 114 -5.40 -9.40 3.79
C HIS A 114 -4.69 -8.72 2.60
N CYS A 115 -3.66 -7.90 2.84
CA CYS A 115 -2.87 -7.30 1.77
C CYS A 115 -1.84 -8.32 1.21
N PRO A 116 -1.93 -8.72 -0.07
CA PRO A 116 -1.14 -9.84 -0.61
C PRO A 116 0.33 -9.49 -0.88
N HIS A 117 0.69 -8.21 -0.87
CA HIS A 117 2.03 -7.71 -1.21
C HIS A 117 2.72 -6.97 -0.05
N ILE A 118 2.13 -7.03 1.16
CA ILE A 118 2.79 -6.57 2.38
C ILE A 118 3.68 -7.70 2.89
N ASP A 119 4.97 -7.42 2.97
CA ASP A 119 6.04 -8.32 3.37
C ASP A 119 6.86 -7.74 4.53
N ASP A 120 7.88 -8.47 4.98
CA ASP A 120 8.77 -8.04 6.08
C ASP A 120 9.45 -6.69 5.81
N TRP A 121 9.79 -6.40 4.55
CA TRP A 121 10.38 -5.12 4.14
C TRP A 121 9.36 -3.98 4.29
N SER A 122 8.12 -4.22 3.91
CA SER A 122 7.02 -3.26 4.09
C SER A 122 6.84 -2.88 5.56
N LEU A 123 6.99 -3.83 6.48
CA LEU A 123 6.87 -3.57 7.93
C LEU A 123 7.97 -2.67 8.48
N SER A 124 9.17 -2.66 7.89
CA SER A 124 10.25 -1.80 8.37
C SER A 124 9.91 -0.32 8.23
N ARG A 125 9.02 0.06 7.31
CA ARG A 125 8.55 1.45 7.14
C ARG A 125 7.62 1.94 8.24
N LEU A 126 7.00 1.03 8.99
CA LEU A 126 6.02 1.41 10.01
C LEU A 126 6.65 2.21 11.16
N HIS A 127 7.98 2.18 11.33
CA HIS A 127 8.69 3.06 12.26
C HIS A 127 8.34 4.54 12.09
N ALA A 128 7.86 4.96 10.91
CA ALA A 128 7.46 6.34 10.64
C ALA A 128 6.32 6.79 11.55
N PHE A 129 5.51 5.84 12.05
CA PHE A 129 4.38 6.10 12.93
C PHE A 129 4.68 5.79 14.40
N ARG A 130 5.95 5.64 14.78
CA ARG A 130 6.35 5.25 16.14
C ARG A 130 5.77 6.13 17.26
N GLU A 131 5.54 7.41 17.00
CA GLU A 131 5.02 8.36 18.00
C GLU A 131 3.48 8.41 18.05
N THR A 132 2.78 7.82 17.08
CA THR A 132 1.32 8.02 16.91
C THR A 132 0.50 6.76 16.75
N LEU A 133 1.07 5.66 16.23
CA LEU A 133 0.30 4.46 15.92
C LEU A 133 -0.08 3.73 17.21
N GLU A 134 -1.38 3.51 17.39
CA GLU A 134 -1.98 2.85 18.54
C GLU A 134 -2.51 1.45 18.14
N ASP A 135 -3.09 1.33 16.95
CA ASP A 135 -3.70 0.11 16.43
C ASP A 135 -3.10 -0.30 15.07
N LEU A 136 -2.61 -1.54 14.98
CA LEU A 136 -2.11 -2.13 13.74
C LEU A 136 -2.74 -3.51 13.51
N SER A 137 -3.29 -3.74 12.33
CA SER A 137 -3.74 -5.06 11.89
C SER A 137 -2.96 -5.55 10.68
N LEU A 138 -2.36 -6.74 10.82
CA LEU A 138 -1.62 -7.47 9.77
C LEU A 138 -2.27 -8.84 9.47
N ALA A 139 -3.52 -9.04 9.92
CA ALA A 139 -4.18 -10.34 9.83
C ALA A 139 -4.27 -10.83 8.39
N GLY A 140 -3.88 -12.07 8.11
CA GLY A 140 -4.00 -12.66 6.78
C GLY A 140 -3.07 -12.07 5.71
N CYS A 141 -2.01 -11.35 6.08
CA CYS A 141 -0.94 -10.96 5.16
C CYS A 141 0.01 -12.16 4.90
N PRO A 142 0.02 -12.75 3.69
CA PRO A 142 0.69 -14.03 3.45
C PRO A 142 2.22 -13.96 3.33
N GLN A 143 2.79 -12.75 3.17
CA GLN A 143 4.23 -12.54 2.98
C GLN A 143 4.92 -11.98 4.24
N VAL A 144 4.17 -11.75 5.32
CA VAL A 144 4.71 -11.35 6.62
C VAL A 144 5.15 -12.60 7.38
N THR A 145 6.38 -12.59 7.88
CA THR A 145 6.98 -13.68 8.66
C THR A 145 7.32 -13.22 10.08
N GLU A 146 7.80 -14.13 10.93
CA GLU A 146 8.28 -13.76 12.26
C GLU A 146 9.40 -12.70 12.24
N ARG A 147 10.18 -12.63 11.16
CA ARG A 147 11.27 -11.65 11.01
C ARG A 147 10.72 -10.24 10.82
N GLY A 148 9.69 -10.07 10.01
CA GLY A 148 9.01 -8.78 9.85
C GLY A 148 8.30 -8.37 11.13
N LEU A 149 7.65 -9.29 11.83
CA LEU A 149 7.02 -8.97 13.12
C LEU A 149 8.06 -8.51 14.15
N ALA A 150 9.27 -9.07 14.13
CA ALA A 150 10.35 -8.62 15.00
C ALA A 150 10.74 -7.15 14.77
N THR A 151 10.55 -6.58 13.57
CA THR A 151 10.86 -5.15 13.32
C THR A 151 9.86 -4.19 13.96
N LEU A 152 8.70 -4.68 14.40
CA LEU A 152 7.67 -3.85 15.04
C LEU A 152 8.11 -3.32 16.42
N HIS A 153 9.21 -3.83 17.00
CA HIS A 153 9.79 -3.25 18.21
C HIS A 153 10.24 -1.79 18.02
N HIS A 154 10.44 -1.33 16.77
CA HIS A 154 10.70 0.08 16.47
C HIS A 154 9.48 1.01 16.66
N LEU A 155 8.29 0.46 16.93
CA LEU A 155 7.06 1.21 17.27
C LEU A 155 6.91 1.49 18.77
N GLN A 156 7.87 1.07 19.59
CA GLN A 156 7.87 1.24 21.05
C GLN A 156 8.46 2.59 21.49
#